data_AF-A0A2G3JDU3-F1
#
_entry.id   AF-A0A2G3JDU3-F1
#
_cell.length_a   1.000
_cell.length_b   1.000
_cell.length_c   1.000
_cell.angle_alpha   90.00
_cell.angle_beta   90.00
_cell.angle_gamma   90.00
#
_symmetry.space_group_name_H-M   'P 1'
#
loop_
_entity.id
_entity.type
_entity.pdbx_description
1 polymer ?
#
loop_
_entity_poly.entity_id
_entity_poly.type
_entity_poly.pdbx_seq_one_letter_code
_entity_poly.pdbx_strand_id
1 'polypeptide(L)'
;MSQPEWFDWAQSERKIGDYLQEQDPILFAAVCQLLFDCDPMMIPLVMEPQGYAPEVGSILRILPQCQSEEDVREVLHNVFVQWFSPEFAGGLGQYSEAANKLWALWTSQQSE
;
A
#
# COMPACT_ATOMS: atom_id res chain seq x y z
N MET A 1 -22.37 -22.42 6.95
CA MET A 1 -22.22 -21.19 6.16
C MET A 1 -20.88 -21.28 5.47
N SER A 2 -20.83 -21.17 4.15
CA SER A 2 -19.56 -21.14 3.41
C SER A 2 -18.83 -19.84 3.72
N GLN A 3 -17.51 -19.93 3.87
CA GLN A 3 -16.66 -18.75 4.04
C GLN A 3 -16.76 -17.87 2.78
N PRO A 4 -16.90 -16.55 2.92
CA PRO A 4 -17.00 -15.67 1.76
C PRO A 4 -15.64 -15.53 1.07
N GLU A 5 -15.63 -15.45 -0.27
CA GLU A 5 -14.40 -15.46 -1.09
C GLU A 5 -13.44 -14.30 -0.77
N TRP A 6 -13.94 -13.15 -0.33
CA TRP A 6 -13.10 -12.01 0.07
C TRP A 6 -12.17 -12.35 1.24
N PHE A 7 -12.57 -13.29 2.10
CA PHE A 7 -11.79 -13.67 3.26
C PHE A 7 -10.56 -14.51 2.87
N ASP A 8 -10.70 -15.41 1.89
CA ASP A 8 -9.59 -16.21 1.36
C ASP A 8 -8.59 -15.35 0.58
N TRP A 9 -9.08 -14.34 -0.14
CA TRP A 9 -8.24 -13.32 -0.78
C TRP A 9 -7.47 -12.51 0.26
N ALA A 10 -8.13 -11.97 1.28
CA ALA A 10 -7.49 -11.16 2.31
C ALA A 10 -6.43 -11.94 3.10
N GLN A 11 -6.66 -13.23 3.37
CA GLN A 11 -5.63 -14.10 3.97
C GLN A 11 -4.44 -14.32 3.05
N SER A 12 -4.68 -14.48 1.75
CA SER A 12 -3.61 -14.65 0.75
C SER A 12 -2.75 -13.39 0.64
N GLU A 13 -3.37 -12.21 0.56
CA GLU A 13 -2.64 -10.94 0.51
C GLU A 13 -1.80 -10.70 1.78
N ARG A 14 -2.34 -11.02 2.97
CA ARG A 14 -1.57 -10.93 4.22
C ARG A 14 -0.32 -11.81 4.21
N LYS A 15 -0.43 -13.06 3.75
CA LYS A 15 0.74 -13.96 3.63
C LYS A 15 1.79 -13.43 2.66
N ILE A 16 1.36 -12.79 1.57
CA ILE A 16 2.28 -12.14 0.62
C ILE A 16 2.95 -10.96 1.31
N GLY A 17 2.19 -10.14 2.04
CA GLY A 17 2.73 -9.03 2.84
C GLY A 17 3.76 -9.48 3.85
N ASP A 18 3.46 -10.53 4.63
CA ASP A 18 4.38 -11.13 5.61
C ASP A 18 5.70 -11.56 4.93
N TYR A 19 5.59 -12.26 3.79
CA TYR A 19 6.76 -12.67 3.02
C TYR A 19 7.60 -11.47 2.53
N LEU A 20 6.96 -10.43 2.01
CA LEU A 20 7.65 -9.22 1.55
C LEU A 20 8.30 -8.45 2.71
N GLN A 21 7.64 -8.40 3.87
CA GLN A 21 8.21 -7.83 5.09
C GLN A 21 9.44 -8.61 5.57
N GLU A 22 9.44 -9.94 5.45
CA GLU A 22 10.62 -10.76 5.77
C GLU A 22 11.78 -10.54 4.78
N GLN A 23 11.49 -10.30 3.50
CA GLN A 23 12.52 -10.03 2.48
C GLN A 23 13.19 -8.66 2.68
N ASP A 24 12.40 -7.62 2.92
CA ASP A 24 12.90 -6.26 3.12
C ASP A 24 12.13 -5.52 4.22
N PRO A 25 12.46 -5.76 5.50
CA PRO A 25 11.76 -5.17 6.62
C PRO A 25 11.97 -3.65 6.72
N ILE A 26 13.07 -3.13 6.16
CA ILE A 26 13.40 -1.71 6.20
C ILE A 26 12.51 -0.95 5.21
N LEU A 27 12.45 -1.40 3.95
CA LEU A 27 11.53 -0.82 2.96
C LEU A 27 10.08 -0.97 3.43
N PHE A 28 9.68 -2.14 3.93
CA PHE A 28 8.32 -2.37 4.38
C PHE A 28 7.90 -1.38 5.48
N ALA A 29 8.74 -1.22 6.52
CA ALA A 29 8.47 -0.27 7.59
C ALA A 29 8.47 1.19 7.10
N ALA A 30 9.35 1.54 6.15
CA ALA A 30 9.39 2.87 5.57
C ALA A 30 8.11 3.21 4.78
N VAL A 31 7.57 2.26 4.00
CA VAL A 31 6.31 2.47 3.27
C VAL A 31 5.12 2.55 4.23
N CYS A 32 5.06 1.72 5.27
CA CYS A 32 4.06 1.85 6.34
C CYS A 32 4.08 3.26 6.97
N GLN A 33 5.27 3.75 7.35
CA GLN A 33 5.43 5.08 7.93
C GLN A 33 5.01 6.17 6.95
N LEU A 34 5.38 6.05 5.68
CA LEU A 34 5.04 7.01 4.64
C LEU A 34 3.52 7.13 4.45
N LEU A 35 2.81 6.00 4.38
CA LEU A 35 1.35 6.00 4.26
C LEU A 35 0.69 6.57 5.52
N PHE A 36 1.25 6.28 6.69
CA PHE A 36 0.78 6.85 7.95
C PHE A 36 0.94 8.37 8.02
N ASP A 37 2.07 8.90 7.55
CA ASP A 37 2.33 10.34 7.55
C ASP A 37 1.48 11.09 6.52
N CYS A 38 1.18 10.46 5.37
CA CYS A 38 0.37 11.08 4.32
C CYS A 38 -1.13 10.90 4.55
N ASP A 39 -1.53 9.83 5.25
CA ASP A 39 -2.91 9.44 5.58
C ASP A 39 -3.94 9.77 4.48
N PRO A 40 -3.80 9.19 3.26
CA PRO A 40 -4.56 9.62 2.09
C PRO A 40 -6.08 9.46 2.23
N MET A 41 -6.53 8.53 3.08
CA MET A 41 -7.94 8.30 3.36
C MET A 41 -8.42 8.94 4.68
N MET A 42 -7.54 9.62 5.42
CA MET A 42 -7.81 10.15 6.76
C MET A 42 -8.44 9.08 7.68
N ILE A 43 -7.87 7.87 7.73
CA ILE A 43 -8.50 6.75 8.42
C ILE A 43 -8.44 6.98 9.94
N PRO A 44 -9.55 7.24 10.64
CA PRO A 44 -9.52 7.57 12.07
C PRO A 44 -9.08 6.40 12.96
N LEU A 45 -8.99 5.19 12.38
CA LEU A 45 -8.74 3.93 13.07
C LEU A 45 -7.26 3.52 13.03
N VAL A 46 -6.44 4.12 12.16
CA VAL A 46 -5.02 3.78 12.10
C VAL A 46 -4.27 4.58 13.16
N MET A 47 -3.84 3.89 14.22
CA MET A 47 -3.14 4.51 15.35
C MET A 47 -1.62 4.40 15.26
N GLU A 48 -1.13 3.50 14.41
CA GLU A 48 0.29 3.22 14.21
C GLU A 48 0.57 2.86 12.75
N PRO A 49 1.79 3.10 12.22
CA PRO A 49 2.14 2.81 10.83
C PRO A 49 1.83 1.38 10.37
N GLN A 50 1.95 0.41 11.27
CA GLN A 50 1.74 -1.01 11.02
C GLN A 50 0.28 -1.33 10.70
N GLY A 51 -0.65 -0.41 10.97
CA GLY A 51 -2.05 -0.53 10.53
C GLY A 51 -2.20 -0.57 9.01
N TYR A 52 -1.22 -0.07 8.25
CA TYR A 52 -1.18 -0.12 6.79
C TYR A 52 -0.48 -1.38 6.21
N ALA A 53 0.00 -2.29 7.06
CA ALA A 53 0.75 -3.47 6.59
C ALA A 53 0.00 -4.31 5.53
N PRO A 54 -1.34 -4.54 5.63
CA PRO A 54 -2.06 -5.29 4.60
C PRO A 54 -1.98 -4.64 3.21
N GLU A 55 -2.15 -3.32 3.14
CA GLU A 55 -2.11 -2.55 1.89
C GLU A 55 -0.68 -2.45 1.36
N VAL A 56 0.30 -2.26 2.25
CA VAL A 56 1.73 -2.18 1.89
C VAL A 56 2.20 -3.45 1.21
N GLY A 57 1.78 -4.62 1.65
CA GLY A 57 2.08 -5.89 0.96
C GLY A 57 1.58 -5.90 -0.49
N SER A 58 0.34 -5.47 -0.72
CA SER A 58 -0.23 -5.38 -2.07
C SER A 58 0.50 -4.35 -2.95
N ILE A 59 0.87 -3.20 -2.37
CA ILE A 59 1.60 -2.12 -3.05
C ILE A 59 2.99 -2.59 -3.46
N LEU A 60 3.78 -3.13 -2.53
CA LEU A 60 5.15 -3.58 -2.77
C LEU A 60 5.24 -4.72 -3.80
N ARG A 61 4.21 -5.56 -3.90
CA ARG A 61 4.12 -6.57 -4.96
C ARG A 61 4.08 -5.95 -6.37
N ILE A 62 3.42 -4.81 -6.51
CA ILE A 62 3.17 -4.17 -7.83
C ILE A 62 4.21 -3.09 -8.11
N LEU A 63 4.79 -2.47 -7.09
CA LEU A 63 5.75 -1.35 -7.18
C LEU A 63 6.90 -1.58 -8.18
N PRO A 64 7.51 -2.78 -8.31
CA PRO A 64 8.55 -3.03 -9.31
C PRO A 64 8.11 -2.92 -10.77
N GLN A 65 6.81 -2.93 -11.04
CA GLN A 65 6.24 -2.77 -12.38
C GLN A 65 5.93 -1.31 -12.73
N CYS A 66 5.97 -0.42 -11.75
CA CYS A 66 5.73 1.02 -11.95
C CYS A 66 6.94 1.66 -12.64
N GLN A 67 6.68 2.58 -13.57
CA GLN A 67 7.71 3.30 -14.33
C GLN A 67 7.70 4.81 -14.01
N SER A 68 6.69 5.27 -13.27
CA SER A 68 6.48 6.67 -12.96
C SER A 68 5.73 6.86 -11.64
N GLU A 69 5.78 8.08 -11.10
CA GLU A 69 4.93 8.51 -9.98
C GLU A 69 3.43 8.32 -10.29
N GLU A 70 3.02 8.55 -11.54
CA GLU A 70 1.61 8.40 -11.93
C GLU A 70 1.14 6.95 -11.83
N ASP A 71 1.98 6.00 -12.24
CA ASP A 71 1.69 4.56 -12.07
C ASP A 71 1.55 4.22 -10.58
N VAL A 72 2.45 4.74 -9.73
CA VAL A 72 2.39 4.54 -8.28
C VAL A 72 1.08 5.10 -7.70
N ARG A 73 0.66 6.28 -8.16
CA ARG A 73 -0.61 6.90 -7.73
C ARG A 73 -1.80 6.02 -8.08
N GLU A 74 -1.84 5.47 -9.29
CA GLU A 74 -2.90 4.54 -9.71
C GLU A 74 -2.87 3.24 -8.90
N VAL A 75 -1.68 2.68 -8.64
CA VAL A 75 -1.51 1.48 -7.81
C VAL A 75 -2.01 1.72 -6.40
N LEU A 76 -1.61 2.83 -5.76
CA LEU A 76 -2.08 3.20 -4.43
C LEU A 76 -3.61 3.26 -4.41
N HIS A 77 -4.23 4.06 -5.28
CA HIS A 77 -5.68 4.18 -5.31
C HIS A 77 -6.37 2.84 -5.53
N ASN A 78 -5.91 2.03 -6.49
CA ASN A 78 -6.50 0.71 -6.77
C ASN A 78 -6.38 -0.26 -5.60
N VAL A 79 -5.25 -0.30 -4.89
CA VAL A 79 -5.09 -1.13 -3.69
C VAL A 79 -6.09 -0.69 -2.63
N PHE A 80 -6.19 0.60 -2.35
CA PHE A 80 -7.14 1.10 -1.36
C PHE A 80 -8.61 0.86 -1.76
N VAL A 81 -8.94 0.97 -3.05
CA VAL A 81 -10.27 0.58 -3.58
C VAL A 81 -10.54 -0.91 -3.36
N GLN A 82 -9.55 -1.79 -3.53
CA GLN A 82 -9.70 -3.23 -3.29
C GLN A 82 -9.91 -3.55 -1.81
N TRP A 83 -9.18 -2.88 -0.91
CA TRP A 83 -9.27 -3.12 0.53
C TRP A 83 -10.50 -2.47 1.19
N PHE A 84 -10.93 -1.29 0.72
CA PHE A 84 -11.95 -0.48 1.39
C PHE A 84 -13.19 -0.19 0.56
N SER A 85 -13.24 -0.57 -0.72
CA SER A 85 -14.28 -0.18 -1.69
C SER A 85 -14.09 1.25 -2.23
N PRO A 86 -14.55 1.55 -3.46
CA PRO A 86 -14.33 2.84 -4.10
C PRO A 86 -15.00 4.02 -3.38
N GLU A 87 -16.12 3.77 -2.68
CA GLU A 87 -16.82 4.79 -1.91
C GLU A 87 -16.02 5.30 -0.71
N PHE A 88 -15.17 4.45 -0.11
CA PHE A 88 -14.32 4.80 1.03
C PHE A 88 -12.92 5.25 0.60
N ALA A 89 -12.39 4.70 -0.49
CA ALA A 89 -11.06 5.05 -0.99
C ALA A 89 -10.94 6.51 -1.47
N GLY A 90 -12.07 7.15 -1.80
CA GLY A 90 -12.06 8.52 -2.27
C GLY A 90 -11.40 8.68 -3.66
N GLY A 91 -10.90 9.87 -3.93
CA GLY A 91 -10.39 10.27 -5.25
C GLY A 91 -8.89 10.08 -5.42
N LEU A 92 -8.48 9.80 -6.66
CA LEU A 92 -7.07 9.62 -7.06
C LEU A 92 -6.15 10.77 -6.60
N GLY A 93 -6.66 12.01 -6.56
CA GLY A 93 -5.92 13.19 -6.13
C GLY A 93 -5.39 13.10 -4.69
N GLN A 94 -6.09 12.39 -3.80
CA GLN A 94 -5.69 12.20 -2.39
C GLN A 94 -4.39 11.40 -2.24
N TYR A 95 -4.02 10.63 -3.26
CA TYR A 95 -2.85 9.75 -3.25
C TYR A 95 -1.60 10.41 -3.83
N SER A 96 -1.69 11.64 -4.35
CA SER A 96 -0.59 12.28 -5.09
C SER A 96 0.65 12.49 -4.21
N GLU A 97 0.47 12.96 -2.98
CA GLU A 97 1.59 13.17 -2.05
C GLU A 97 2.27 11.85 -1.67
N ALA A 98 1.48 10.83 -1.34
CA ALA A 98 1.98 9.50 -1.03
C ALA A 98 2.70 8.87 -2.22
N ALA A 99 2.15 9.01 -3.43
CA ALA A 99 2.75 8.50 -4.66
C ALA A 99 4.10 9.13 -4.96
N ASN A 100 4.20 10.46 -4.87
CA ASN A 100 5.44 11.19 -5.09
C ASN A 100 6.55 10.73 -4.12
N LYS A 101 6.24 10.68 -2.82
CA LYS A 101 7.20 10.24 -1.80
C LYS A 101 7.60 8.77 -1.98
N LEU A 102 6.65 7.91 -2.32
CA LEU A 102 6.90 6.48 -2.49
C LEU A 102 7.76 6.21 -3.73
N TRP A 103 7.47 6.89 -4.83
CA TRP A 103 8.28 6.79 -6.04
C TRP A 103 9.71 7.27 -5.82
N ALA A 104 9.91 8.39 -5.11
CA ALA A 104 11.23 8.89 -4.75
C ALA A 104 11.99 7.89 -3.84
N LEU A 105 11.30 7.29 -2.86
CA LEU A 105 11.88 6.26 -1.99
C LEU A 105 12.33 5.04 -2.80
N TRP A 106 11.47 4.54 -3.68
CA TRP A 106 11.73 3.36 -4.51
C TRP A 106 12.89 3.56 -5.49
N THR A 107 12.87 4.67 -6.22
CA THR A 107 13.91 4.96 -7.23
C THR A 107 15.27 5.23 -6.62
N SER A 108 15.31 5.81 -5.41
CA SER A 108 16.56 6.00 -4.67
C SER A 108 17.21 4.65 -4.33
N GLN A 109 16.44 3.67 -3.85
CA GLN A 109 16.96 2.34 -3.49
C GLN A 109 17.42 1.53 -4.71
N GLN A 110 16.81 1.73 -5.88
CA GLN A 110 17.23 1.06 -7.12
C GLN A 110 18.52 1.63 -7.72
N SER A 111 18.97 2.78 -7.23
CA SER A 111 20.18 3.47 -7.70
C SER A 111 21.42 3.15 -6.85
N GLU A 112 21.27 2.36 -5.78
CA GLU A 112 22.33 1.87 -4.88
C GLU A 112 22.75 0.44 -5.24
#